data_AF-A0A7D9EN68-F1
#
_entry.id   AF-A0A7D9EN68-F1
#
_cell.length_a   1.000
_cell.length_b   1.000
_cell.length_c   1.000
_cell.angle_alpha   90.00
_cell.angle_beta   90.00
_cell.angle_gamma   90.00
#
_symmetry.space_group_name_H-M   'P 1'
#
loop_
_entity.id
_entity.type
_entity.pdbx_description
1 polymer ?
#
loop_
_entity_poly.entity_id
_entity_poly.type
_entity_poly.pdbx_seq_one_letter_code
_entity_poly.pdbx_strand_id
1 'polypeptide(L)'
;MDISKRKAIIKNLEADWLVYKQTRNKVNIEMKKAKKDYYSKRIAGQKQNPKEAWKTINNLLGRQNKPTKVNELSISGNNLTNSEDIAEGFNEFFSNIGPDLASKIDTSNYNFQEYIKKPKSEFTAFESITTNKVYYLLRGLSSAKATGIDKI
;
A
#
# COMPACT_ATOMS: atom_id res chain seq x y z
N MET A 1 -11.56 40.66 0.68
CA MET A 1 -10.69 40.72 1.87
C MET A 1 -11.56 40.52 3.12
N ASP A 2 -11.19 39.65 4.06
CA ASP A 2 -11.93 39.41 5.30
C ASP A 2 -12.15 40.71 6.10
N ILE A 3 -13.37 40.93 6.60
CA ILE A 3 -13.78 42.18 7.29
C ILE A 3 -12.94 42.43 8.55
N SER A 4 -12.66 41.38 9.34
CA SER A 4 -11.85 41.48 10.55
C SER A 4 -10.38 41.74 10.23
N LYS A 5 -9.87 41.15 9.14
CA LYS A 5 -8.51 41.45 8.62
C LYS A 5 -8.40 42.89 8.14
N ARG A 6 -9.38 43.37 7.39
CA ARG A 6 -9.42 44.75 6.87
C ARG A 6 -9.45 45.76 8.03
N LYS A 7 -10.26 45.51 9.07
CA LYS A 7 -10.33 46.34 10.27
C LYS A 7 -9.00 46.37 11.03
N ALA A 8 -8.33 45.22 11.21
CA ALA A 8 -7.04 45.14 11.88
C ALA A 8 -5.94 45.93 11.14
N ILE A 9 -5.94 45.90 9.80
CA ILE A 9 -5.01 46.67 8.97
C ILE A 9 -5.27 48.17 9.09
N ILE A 10 -6.54 48.60 9.03
CA ILE A 10 -6.91 50.03 9.05
C ILE A 10 -6.67 50.65 10.43
N LYS A 11 -7.05 49.95 11.51
CA LYS A 11 -6.98 50.49 12.87
C LYS A 11 -5.62 50.27 13.54
N ASN A 12 -4.85 49.28 13.07
CA ASN A 12 -3.56 48.85 13.63
C ASN A 12 -3.55 48.64 15.16
N LEU A 13 -4.70 48.29 15.73
CA LEU A 13 -4.84 47.99 17.15
C LEU A 13 -4.58 46.50 17.39
N GLU A 14 -3.85 46.19 18.47
CA GLU A 14 -3.55 44.81 18.86
C GLU A 14 -4.83 43.99 19.09
N ALA A 15 -5.86 44.60 19.68
CA ALA A 15 -7.16 43.97 19.89
C ALA A 15 -7.83 43.53 18.58
N ASP A 16 -7.75 44.34 17.51
CA ASP A 16 -8.35 43.98 16.22
C ASP A 16 -7.58 42.83 15.53
N TRP A 17 -6.25 42.78 15.70
CA TRP A 17 -5.43 41.63 15.27
C TRP A 17 -5.75 40.35 16.05
N LEU A 18 -6.04 40.45 17.35
CA LEU A 18 -6.47 39.31 18.17
C LEU A 18 -7.81 38.75 17.68
N VAL A 19 -8.79 39.63 17.42
CA VAL A 19 -10.10 39.24 16.89
C VAL A 19 -9.97 38.55 15.52
N TYR A 20 -9.14 39.08 14.62
CA TYR A 20 -8.88 38.41 13.33
C TYR A 20 -8.26 37.03 13.52
N LYS A 21 -7.23 36.89 14.38
CA LYS A 21 -6.60 35.60 14.66
C LYS A 21 -7.60 34.58 15.21
N GLN A 22 -8.42 34.97 16.18
CA GLN A 22 -9.47 34.11 16.76
C GLN A 22 -10.49 33.69 15.70
N THR A 23 -10.98 34.63 14.89
CA THR A 23 -11.96 34.37 13.83
C THR A 23 -11.38 33.43 12.77
N ARG A 24 -10.17 33.70 12.28
CA ARG A 24 -9.45 32.83 11.34
C ARG A 24 -9.27 31.42 11.90
N ASN A 25 -8.87 31.30 13.16
CA ASN A 25 -8.66 30.01 13.80
C ASN A 25 -9.97 29.24 13.93
N LYS A 26 -11.05 29.90 14.34
CA LYS A 26 -12.40 29.30 14.41
C LYS A 26 -12.84 28.78 13.05
N VAL A 27 -12.72 29.60 12.00
CA VAL A 27 -13.07 29.18 10.63
C VAL A 27 -12.22 27.99 10.17
N ASN A 28 -10.90 28.01 10.43
CA ASN A 28 -10.02 26.89 10.09
C ASN A 28 -10.40 25.60 10.82
N ILE A 29 -10.78 25.68 12.10
CA ILE A 29 -11.23 24.54 12.88
C ILE A 29 -12.52 23.97 12.30
N GLU A 30 -13.51 24.81 12.05
CA GLU A 30 -14.79 24.39 11.48
C GLU A 30 -14.62 23.80 10.07
N MET A 31 -13.76 24.38 9.24
CA MET A 31 -13.46 23.85 7.91
C MET A 31 -12.78 22.47 7.99
N LYS A 32 -11.82 22.28 8.89
CA LYS A 32 -11.18 20.98 9.12
C LYS A 32 -12.18 19.95 9.63
N LYS A 33 -13.06 20.34 10.55
CA LYS A 33 -14.12 19.49 11.11
C LYS A 33 -15.10 19.07 10.01
N ALA A 34 -15.64 20.02 9.26
CA ALA A 34 -16.56 19.75 8.16
C ALA A 34 -15.95 18.80 7.10
N LYS A 35 -14.68 19.03 6.73
CA LYS A 35 -13.96 18.14 5.81
C LYS A 35 -13.81 16.73 6.39
N LYS A 36 -13.39 16.60 7.65
CA LYS A 36 -13.26 15.30 8.34
C LYS A 36 -14.60 14.57 8.39
N ASP A 37 -15.67 15.26 8.76
CA ASP A 37 -17.00 14.69 8.93
C ASP A 37 -17.56 14.19 7.59
N TYR A 38 -17.38 14.97 6.52
CA TYR A 38 -17.78 14.59 5.17
C TYR A 38 -17.11 13.28 4.72
N TYR A 39 -15.78 13.20 4.76
CA TYR A 39 -15.06 12.02 4.29
C TYR A 39 -15.28 10.81 5.22
N SER A 40 -15.36 11.02 6.53
CA SER A 40 -15.69 9.95 7.49
C SER A 40 -17.05 9.32 7.20
N LYS A 41 -18.09 10.15 7.02
CA LYS A 41 -19.44 9.68 6.69
C LYS A 41 -19.49 8.99 5.34
N ARG A 42 -18.83 9.55 4.33
CA ARG A 42 -18.76 8.97 2.98
C ARG A 42 -18.10 7.60 2.98
N ILE A 43 -16.97 7.43 3.67
CA ILE A 43 -16.27 6.15 3.77
C ILE A 43 -17.09 5.14 4.59
N ALA A 44 -17.68 5.57 5.71
CA ALA A 44 -18.51 4.70 6.55
C ALA A 44 -19.79 4.21 5.83
N GLY A 45 -20.33 4.99 4.89
CA GLY A 45 -21.45 4.58 4.04
C GLY A 45 -21.09 3.54 2.96
N GLN A 46 -19.81 3.34 2.67
CA GLN A 46 -19.33 2.44 1.61
C GLN A 46 -18.83 1.08 2.16
N LYS A 47 -19.31 0.66 3.35
CA LYS A 47 -18.87 -0.61 4.00
C LYS A 47 -19.02 -1.85 3.11
N GLN A 48 -20.08 -1.90 2.30
CA GLN A 48 -20.34 -3.02 1.37
C GLN A 48 -19.74 -2.81 -0.02
N ASN A 49 -19.07 -1.67 -0.26
CA ASN A 49 -18.44 -1.35 -1.54
C ASN A 49 -17.01 -0.83 -1.34
N PRO A 50 -16.04 -1.73 -1.09
CA PRO A 50 -14.63 -1.36 -0.88
C PRO A 50 -14.04 -0.56 -2.04
N LYS A 51 -14.49 -0.80 -3.28
CA LYS A 51 -14.03 -0.08 -4.48
C LYS A 51 -14.36 1.41 -4.41
N GLU A 52 -15.58 1.76 -4.04
CA GLU A 52 -16.00 3.17 -3.90
C GLU A 52 -15.39 3.85 -2.65
N ALA A 53 -15.15 3.08 -1.58
CA ALA A 53 -14.38 3.56 -0.44
C ALA A 53 -12.95 3.96 -0.86
N TRP A 54 -12.26 3.09 -1.59
CA TRP A 54 -10.92 3.35 -2.11
C TRP A 54 -10.88 4.50 -3.11
N LYS A 55 -11.88 4.62 -3.99
CA LYS A 55 -12.03 5.77 -4.89
C LYS A 55 -12.15 7.10 -4.11
N THR A 56 -12.91 7.09 -3.02
CA THR A 56 -13.06 8.26 -2.13
C THR A 56 -11.74 8.63 -1.46
N ILE A 57 -10.98 7.64 -0.97
CA ILE A 57 -9.65 7.84 -0.37
C ILE A 57 -8.66 8.39 -1.40
N ASN A 58 -8.62 7.79 -2.59
CA ASN A 58 -7.71 8.21 -3.66
C ASN A 58 -7.99 9.65 -4.10
N ASN A 59 -9.27 10.02 -4.23
CA ASN A 59 -9.66 11.41 -4.51
C ASN A 59 -9.24 12.36 -3.39
N LEU A 60 -9.40 11.97 -2.11
CA LEU A 60 -8.95 12.78 -0.96
C LEU A 60 -7.43 13.01 -0.97
N LEU A 61 -6.66 11.98 -1.34
CA LEU A 61 -5.20 12.02 -1.39
C LEU A 61 -4.65 12.63 -2.69
N GLY A 62 -5.50 13.05 -3.63
CA GLY A 62 -5.07 13.52 -4.95
C GLY A 62 -4.42 12.42 -5.80
N ARG A 63 -4.60 11.15 -5.44
CA ARG A 63 -4.10 9.98 -6.17
C ARG A 63 -5.08 9.65 -7.30
N GLN A 64 -5.13 10.49 -8.31
CA GLN A 64 -5.84 10.14 -9.52
C GLN A 64 -4.93 9.25 -10.36
N ASN A 65 -5.28 7.97 -10.45
CA ASN A 65 -4.69 7.09 -11.44
C ASN A 65 -5.12 7.64 -12.80
N LYS A 66 -4.16 8.25 -13.52
CA LYS A 66 -4.34 8.43 -14.96
C LYS A 66 -4.35 7.02 -15.54
N PRO A 67 -5.35 6.65 -16.36
CA PRO A 67 -5.26 5.40 -17.08
C PRO A 67 -4.00 5.47 -17.95
N THR A 68 -3.00 4.66 -17.61
CA THR A 68 -1.84 4.50 -18.48
C THR A 68 -2.31 3.70 -19.67
N LYS A 69 -2.38 4.34 -20.84
CA LYS A 69 -2.66 3.67 -22.10
C LYS A 69 -1.33 3.42 -22.81
N VAL A 70 -1.09 2.16 -23.15
CA VAL A 70 -0.03 1.81 -24.10
C VAL A 70 -0.55 2.19 -25.48
N ASN A 71 0.05 3.20 -26.10
CA ASN A 71 -0.34 3.68 -27.43
C ASN A 71 0.49 3.04 -28.54
N GLU A 72 1.65 2.48 -28.20
CA GLU A 72 2.58 1.89 -29.14
C GLU A 72 3.38 0.80 -28.43
N LEU A 73 3.64 -0.29 -29.15
CA LEU A 73 4.53 -1.37 -28.74
C LEU A 73 5.53 -1.62 -29.88
N SER A 74 6.83 -1.48 -29.60
CA SER A 74 7.90 -1.73 -30.58
C SER A 74 8.44 -3.14 -30.40
N ILE A 75 8.26 -3.99 -31.41
CA ILE A 75 8.76 -5.38 -31.44
C ILE A 75 9.57 -5.56 -32.73
N SER A 76 10.84 -5.93 -32.61
CA SER A 76 11.71 -6.29 -33.74
C SER A 76 11.76 -5.24 -34.87
N GLY A 77 11.66 -3.95 -34.53
CA GLY A 77 11.67 -2.84 -35.49
C GLY A 77 10.30 -2.46 -36.08
N ASN A 78 9.24 -3.19 -35.74
CA ASN A 78 7.86 -2.84 -36.09
C ASN A 78 7.17 -2.17 -34.90
N ASN A 79 6.41 -1.11 -35.18
CA ASN A 79 5.64 -0.39 -34.17
C ASN A 79 4.15 -0.71 -34.31
N LEU A 80 3.61 -1.44 -33.33
CA LEU A 80 2.20 -1.77 -33.23
C LEU A 80 1.48 -0.64 -32.50
N THR A 81 0.43 -0.08 -33.10
CA THR A 81 -0.34 1.04 -32.53
C THR A 81 -1.81 0.69 -32.31
N ASN A 82 -2.30 -0.38 -32.94
CA ASN A 82 -3.63 -0.94 -32.71
C ASN A 82 -3.66 -1.68 -31.37
N SER A 83 -4.72 -1.52 -30.59
CA SER A 83 -4.85 -2.17 -29.27
C SER A 83 -4.90 -3.69 -29.31
N GLU A 84 -5.50 -4.27 -30.36
CA GLU A 84 -5.56 -5.73 -30.55
C GLU A 84 -4.17 -6.27 -30.87
N ASP A 85 -3.45 -5.64 -31.81
CA ASP A 85 -2.07 -6.01 -32.15
C ASP A 85 -1.11 -5.86 -30.96
N ILE A 86 -1.26 -4.80 -30.16
CA ILE A 86 -0.49 -4.60 -28.93
C ILE A 86 -0.77 -5.73 -27.92
N ALA A 87 -2.04 -6.10 -27.74
CA ALA A 87 -2.41 -7.19 -26.84
C ALA A 87 -1.85 -8.53 -27.34
N GLU A 88 -1.92 -8.80 -28.63
CA GLU A 88 -1.37 -10.00 -29.24
C GLU A 88 0.16 -10.04 -29.10
N GLY A 89 0.86 -8.94 -29.36
CA GLY A 89 2.31 -8.85 -29.15
C GLY A 89 2.73 -9.09 -27.70
N PHE A 90 1.94 -8.65 -26.72
CA PHE A 90 2.17 -9.00 -25.32
C PHE A 90 1.93 -10.48 -25.03
N ASN A 91 0.84 -11.05 -25.55
CA ASN A 91 0.52 -12.47 -25.38
C ASN A 91 1.64 -13.33 -25.97
N GLU A 92 2.04 -13.07 -27.21
CA GLU A 92 3.10 -13.79 -27.90
C GLU A 92 4.41 -13.72 -27.10
N PHE A 93 4.81 -12.54 -26.62
CA PHE A 93 6.02 -12.41 -25.82
C PHE A 93 5.95 -13.20 -24.50
N PHE A 94 4.91 -12.97 -23.68
CA PHE A 94 4.85 -13.54 -22.33
C PHE A 94 4.53 -15.04 -22.32
N SER A 95 3.82 -15.56 -23.33
CA SER A 95 3.59 -16.99 -23.49
C SER A 95 4.84 -17.74 -23.96
N ASN A 96 5.69 -17.11 -24.78
CA ASN A 96 6.84 -17.78 -25.40
C ASN A 96 8.18 -17.55 -24.68
N ILE A 97 8.32 -16.49 -23.87
CA ILE A 97 9.60 -16.17 -23.21
C ILE A 97 10.14 -17.32 -22.33
N GLY A 98 9.25 -18.10 -21.70
CA GLY A 98 9.64 -19.27 -20.90
C GLY A 98 10.26 -20.37 -21.77
N PRO A 99 9.51 -20.95 -22.72
CA PRO A 99 10.03 -21.91 -23.69
C PRO A 99 11.27 -21.44 -24.46
N ASP A 100 11.29 -20.19 -24.92
CA ASP A 100 12.39 -19.61 -25.70
C ASP A 100 13.69 -19.48 -24.89
N LEU A 101 13.58 -19.19 -23.59
CA LEU A 101 14.73 -19.18 -22.70
C LEU A 101 15.17 -20.61 -22.37
N ALA A 102 14.22 -21.51 -22.12
CA ALA A 102 14.52 -22.91 -21.83
C ALA A 102 15.26 -23.60 -22.99
N SER A 103 14.88 -23.32 -24.24
CA SER A 103 15.55 -23.88 -25.42
C SER A 103 16.97 -23.36 -25.64
N LYS A 104 17.34 -22.23 -25.02
CA LYS A 104 18.68 -21.63 -25.08
C LYS A 104 19.58 -22.07 -23.94
N ILE A 105 19.02 -22.77 -22.94
CA ILE A 105 19.82 -23.39 -21.88
C ILE A 105 20.40 -24.67 -22.46
N ASP A 106 21.72 -24.75 -22.51
CA ASP A 106 22.41 -25.97 -22.93
C ASP A 106 21.94 -27.15 -22.09
N THR A 107 21.61 -28.26 -22.75
CA THR A 107 21.31 -29.52 -22.06
C THR A 107 22.58 -29.99 -21.37
N SER A 108 22.65 -29.80 -20.06
CA SER A 108 23.76 -30.33 -19.27
C SER A 108 23.56 -31.84 -19.09
N ASN A 109 24.63 -32.61 -19.21
CA ASN A 109 24.64 -34.03 -18.82
C ASN A 109 24.78 -34.20 -17.30
N TYR A 110 24.82 -33.09 -16.55
CA TYR A 110 25.02 -33.09 -15.11
C TYR A 110 23.68 -33.24 -14.40
N ASN A 111 23.60 -34.19 -13.47
CA ASN A 111 22.42 -34.33 -12.64
C ASN A 111 22.37 -33.19 -11.62
N PHE A 112 21.21 -32.58 -11.40
CA PHE A 112 21.05 -31.51 -10.40
C PHE A 112 21.55 -31.91 -9.00
N GLN A 113 21.51 -33.21 -8.69
CA GLN A 113 22.01 -33.82 -7.46
C GLN A 113 23.52 -33.60 -7.25
N GLU A 114 24.29 -33.42 -8.33
CA GLU A 114 25.73 -33.11 -8.26
C GLU A 114 25.98 -31.71 -7.68
N TYR A 115 25.03 -30.78 -7.82
CA TYR A 115 25.08 -29.45 -7.23
C TYR A 115 24.48 -29.39 -5.83
N ILE A 116 23.65 -30.37 -5.45
CA ILE A 116 23.09 -30.48 -4.10
C ILE A 116 24.15 -31.10 -3.19
N LYS A 117 24.90 -30.25 -2.49
CA LYS A 117 25.73 -30.71 -1.37
C LYS A 117 24.80 -31.30 -0.31
N LYS A 118 25.01 -32.56 0.07
CA LYS A 118 24.33 -33.14 1.23
C LYS A 118 24.49 -32.20 2.42
N PRO A 119 23.40 -31.80 3.10
CA PRO A 119 23.51 -30.97 4.28
C PRO A 119 24.40 -31.70 5.31
N LYS A 120 25.31 -30.98 5.97
CA LYS A 120 26.18 -31.56 7.01
C LYS A 120 25.39 -32.09 8.21
N SER A 121 24.15 -31.64 8.38
CA SER A 121 23.27 -32.05 9.46
C SER A 121 22.01 -32.68 8.87
N GLU A 122 21.75 -33.91 9.26
CA GLU A 122 20.45 -34.54 9.06
C GLU A 122 19.54 -34.06 10.18
N PHE A 123 18.46 -33.37 9.82
CA PHE A 123 17.39 -33.11 10.78
C PHE A 123 16.63 -34.42 10.97
N THR A 124 16.95 -35.15 12.05
CA THR A 124 16.41 -36.49 12.30
C THR A 124 15.10 -36.47 13.07
N ALA A 125 14.94 -35.53 14.00
CA ALA A 125 13.71 -35.33 14.77
C ALA A 125 13.73 -33.99 15.53
N PHE A 126 12.55 -33.55 15.97
CA PHE A 126 12.44 -32.53 17.01
C PHE A 126 12.75 -33.14 18.37
N GLU A 127 13.45 -32.41 19.23
CA GLU A 127 13.61 -32.80 20.63
C GLU A 127 12.24 -32.83 21.33
N SER A 128 11.93 -33.93 22.02
CA SER A 128 10.76 -34.01 22.88
C SER A 128 10.84 -32.95 23.98
N ILE A 129 9.79 -32.15 24.12
CA ILE A 129 9.71 -31.11 25.15
C ILE A 129 9.26 -31.71 26.49
N THR A 130 9.89 -31.29 27.59
CA THR A 130 9.47 -31.69 28.94
C THR A 130 8.47 -30.69 29.52
N THR A 131 7.56 -31.17 30.36
CA THR A 131 6.58 -30.34 31.07
C THR A 131 7.25 -29.21 31.86
N ASN A 132 8.41 -29.48 32.47
CA ASN A 132 9.18 -28.48 33.20
C ASN A 132 9.69 -27.35 32.28
N LYS A 133 10.17 -27.68 31.08
CA LYS A 133 10.61 -26.69 30.09
C LYS A 133 9.45 -25.79 29.67
N VAL A 134 8.27 -26.37 29.43
CA VAL A 134 7.04 -25.60 29.15
C VAL A 134 6.66 -24.69 30.32
N TYR A 135 6.66 -25.21 31.55
CA TYR A 135 6.33 -24.45 32.75
C TYR A 135 7.24 -23.23 32.95
N TYR A 136 8.56 -23.39 32.79
CA TYR A 136 9.49 -22.27 32.91
C TYR A 136 9.29 -21.21 31.83
N LEU A 137 9.02 -21.62 30.58
CA LEU A 137 8.73 -20.71 29.49
C LEU A 137 7.46 -19.90 29.74
N LEU A 138 6.40 -20.56 30.23
CA LEU A 138 5.13 -19.91 30.58
C LEU A 138 5.33 -18.89 31.72
N ARG A 139 6.12 -19.23 32.74
CA ARG A 139 6.43 -18.30 33.84
C ARG A 139 7.23 -17.07 33.38
N GLY A 140 8.01 -17.21 32.31
CA GLY A 140 8.79 -16.11 31.72
C GLY A 140 7.95 -15.14 30.87
N LEU A 141 6.66 -15.42 30.64
CA LEU A 141 5.79 -14.52 29.89
C LEU A 141 5.47 -13.27 30.73
N SER A 142 5.65 -12.10 30.11
CA SER A 142 5.33 -10.83 30.76
C SER A 142 3.82 -10.61 30.78
N SER A 143 3.27 -10.36 31.97
CA SER A 143 1.87 -10.00 32.19
C SER A 143 1.50 -8.60 31.66
N ALA A 144 2.48 -7.81 31.25
CA ALA A 144 2.29 -6.46 30.72
C ALA A 144 2.14 -6.43 29.18
N LYS A 145 2.16 -7.60 28.52
CA LYS A 145 1.98 -7.69 27.06
C LYS A 145 0.51 -7.85 26.71
N ALA A 146 0.09 -7.17 25.65
CA ALA A 146 -1.28 -7.22 25.16
C ALA A 146 -1.61 -8.62 24.61
N THR A 147 -2.84 -9.04 24.86
CA THR A 147 -3.41 -10.30 24.39
C THR A 147 -3.53 -10.37 22.87
N GLY A 148 -3.36 -11.57 22.30
CA GLY A 148 -3.52 -11.85 20.88
C GLY A 148 -4.96 -11.67 20.38
N ILE A 149 -5.16 -11.86 19.07
CA ILE A 149 -6.47 -11.72 18.41
C ILE A 149 -7.51 -12.76 18.91
N ASP A 150 -7.02 -13.84 19.48
CA ASP A 150 -7.76 -14.93 20.12
C ASP A 150 -8.25 -14.59 21.54
N LYS A 151 -7.84 -13.44 22.09
CA LYS A 151 -8.30 -12.91 23.40
C LYS A 151 -8.02 -13.81 24.61
N ILE A 152 -6.95 -14.61 24.57
CA ILE A 152 -6.45 -15.43 25.69
C ILE A 152 -5.17 -14.84 26.26
#